data_AF-A0A535G5Y3-F1
#
_entry.id   AF-A0A535G5Y3-F1
#
_cell.length_a   1.000
_cell.length_b   1.000
_cell.length_c   1.000
_cell.angle_alpha   90.00
_cell.angle_beta   90.00
_cell.angle_gamma   90.00
#
_symmetry.space_group_name_H-M   'P 1'
#
loop_
_entity.id
_entity.type
_entity.pdbx_description
1 polymer ?
#
loop_
_entity_poly.entity_id
_entity_poly.type
_entity_poly.pdbx_seq_one_letter_code
_entity_poly.pdbx_strand_id
1 'polypeptide(L)'
;MGRRFLVAFAAFATVILSLPAGAMHARAASDLFFSEYIEGTSNNKALEIYNGTGAAIDLAAGAYNVQMYFNGAATAGLTINLTGTVAAGDVFVLAQSSANGVILAQADQTNGAGWFNGDDAVVLRRGSTVLDVIGQVGVDPGSEWGTGLQSTADNTLRRKAGTSAGDVNGADAF
;
A
#
# COMPACT_ATOMS: atom_id res chain seq x y z
N MET A 1 -48.89 -54.89 44.54
CA MET A 1 -49.73 -53.77 44.05
C MET A 1 -48.99 -52.50 44.40
N GLY A 2 -48.43 -51.79 43.41
CA GLY A 2 -47.61 -50.59 43.63
C GLY A 2 -46.64 -50.41 42.48
N ARG A 3 -46.87 -49.39 41.66
CA ARG A 3 -46.34 -49.18 40.30
C ARG A 3 -45.42 -47.95 40.33
N ARG A 4 -44.40 -47.95 39.45
CA ARG A 4 -43.68 -46.77 38.88
C ARG A 4 -42.44 -46.29 39.67
N PHE A 5 -41.36 -45.73 39.11
CA PHE A 5 -41.07 -45.09 37.82
C PHE A 5 -39.59 -45.32 37.41
N LEU A 6 -39.31 -45.48 36.10
CA LEU A 6 -37.97 -45.28 35.52
C LEU A 6 -37.83 -43.79 35.15
N VAL A 7 -36.75 -43.15 35.60
CA VAL A 7 -36.33 -41.83 35.11
C VAL A 7 -35.37 -42.06 33.95
N ALA A 8 -35.81 -41.76 32.73
CA ALA A 8 -34.94 -41.73 31.56
C ALA A 8 -34.34 -40.33 31.43
N PHE A 9 -33.03 -40.20 31.63
CA PHE A 9 -32.27 -39.02 31.24
C PHE A 9 -32.10 -39.04 29.72
N ALA A 10 -32.81 -38.17 29.01
CA ALA A 10 -32.54 -37.91 27.60
C ALA A 10 -31.34 -36.95 27.52
N ALA A 11 -30.15 -37.49 27.24
CA ALA A 11 -29.00 -36.69 26.85
C ALA A 11 -29.21 -36.17 25.42
N PHE A 12 -29.50 -34.89 25.27
CA PHE A 12 -29.46 -34.21 23.97
C PHE A 12 -27.99 -34.08 23.55
N ALA A 13 -27.55 -34.94 22.63
CA ALA A 13 -26.26 -34.80 21.97
C ALA A 13 -26.36 -33.68 20.92
N THR A 14 -25.85 -32.49 21.23
CA THR A 14 -25.66 -31.42 20.26
C THR A 14 -24.53 -31.82 19.30
N VAL A 15 -24.88 -32.11 18.06
CA VAL A 15 -23.90 -32.23 16.97
C VAL A 15 -23.49 -30.80 16.60
N ILE A 16 -22.36 -30.34 17.12
CA ILE A 16 -21.73 -29.11 16.64
C ILE A 16 -21.07 -29.45 15.30
N LEU A 17 -21.73 -29.07 14.20
CA LEU A 17 -21.13 -29.10 12.89
C LEU A 17 -20.06 -28.00 12.84
N SER A 18 -18.81 -28.37 13.15
CA SER A 18 -17.65 -27.51 12.91
C SER A 18 -17.46 -27.38 11.40
N LEU A 19 -18.03 -26.32 10.83
CA LEU A 19 -17.64 -25.87 9.50
C LEU A 19 -16.14 -25.54 9.58
N PRO A 20 -15.28 -26.09 8.70
CA PRO A 20 -13.95 -25.54 8.59
C PRO A 20 -14.14 -24.06 8.22
N ALA A 21 -13.73 -23.16 9.12
CA ALA A 21 -13.50 -21.78 8.73
C ALA A 21 -12.44 -21.86 7.64
N GLY A 22 -12.87 -21.80 6.38
CA GLY A 22 -11.96 -21.67 5.27
C GLY A 22 -11.17 -20.42 5.56
N ALA A 23 -9.91 -20.59 5.99
CA ALA A 23 -8.97 -19.51 6.03
C ALA A 23 -8.98 -18.94 4.61
N MET A 24 -9.60 -17.77 4.45
CA MET A 24 -9.38 -16.93 3.30
C MET A 24 -7.87 -16.70 3.30
N HIS A 25 -7.13 -17.55 2.59
CA HIS A 25 -5.73 -17.29 2.32
C HIS A 25 -5.75 -16.02 1.49
N ALA A 26 -5.54 -14.88 2.15
CA ALA A 26 -5.22 -13.65 1.46
C ALA A 26 -4.10 -14.02 0.50
N ARG A 27 -4.36 -13.87 -0.81
CA ARG A 27 -3.35 -14.18 -1.81
C ARG A 27 -2.17 -13.27 -1.52
N ALA A 28 -1.00 -13.88 -1.25
CA ALA A 28 0.22 -13.13 -1.08
C ALA A 28 0.39 -12.19 -2.27
N ALA A 29 0.85 -10.96 -1.99
CA ALA A 29 1.14 -10.02 -3.04
C ALA A 29 2.24 -10.56 -3.93
N SER A 30 2.17 -10.30 -5.24
CA SER A 30 3.23 -10.72 -6.15
C SER A 30 4.52 -9.91 -5.96
N ASP A 31 4.39 -8.67 -5.47
CA ASP A 31 5.48 -7.73 -5.26
C ASP A 31 5.09 -6.64 -4.25
N LEU A 32 5.99 -5.68 -4.05
CA LEU A 32 5.72 -4.44 -3.31
C LEU A 32 4.71 -3.56 -4.05
N PHE A 33 3.93 -2.79 -3.30
CA PHE A 33 3.01 -1.79 -3.84
C PHE A 33 2.83 -0.63 -2.84
N PHE A 34 2.32 0.52 -3.29
CA PHE A 34 1.98 1.63 -2.42
C PHE A 34 0.72 1.30 -1.59
N SER A 35 0.88 1.26 -0.28
CA SER A 35 -0.22 1.12 0.67
C SER A 35 -0.76 2.47 1.14
N GLU A 36 0.07 3.50 1.17
CA GLU A 36 -0.33 4.86 1.54
C GLU A 36 0.45 5.91 0.75
N TYR A 37 -0.25 6.99 0.40
CA TYR A 37 0.29 8.21 -0.17
C TYR A 37 -0.12 9.38 0.69
N ILE A 38 0.85 10.20 1.09
CA ILE A 38 0.61 11.41 1.86
C ILE A 38 1.11 12.60 1.04
N GLU A 39 0.17 13.47 0.67
CA GLU A 39 0.47 14.86 0.32
C GLU A 39 -0.21 15.75 1.35
N GLY A 40 0.57 16.36 2.22
CA GLY A 40 0.11 17.42 3.12
C GLY A 40 0.74 18.75 2.74
N THR A 41 0.34 19.78 3.48
CA THR A 41 0.85 21.14 3.27
C THR A 41 2.37 21.19 3.28
N SER A 42 2.96 21.94 2.34
CA SER A 42 4.41 22.14 2.21
C SER A 42 5.16 20.83 1.96
N ASN A 43 6.12 20.49 2.82
CA ASN A 43 6.99 19.33 2.68
C ASN A 43 6.46 18.08 3.42
N ASN A 44 5.23 18.11 3.91
CA ASN A 44 4.63 16.98 4.63
C ASN A 44 4.22 15.89 3.64
N LYS A 45 5.20 15.17 3.08
CA LYS A 45 4.99 14.18 2.03
C LYS A 45 5.68 12.87 2.35
N ALA A 46 4.99 11.77 2.07
CA ALA A 46 5.51 10.42 2.26
C ALA A 46 4.80 9.40 1.37
N LEU A 47 5.49 8.30 1.12
CA LEU A 47 4.98 7.11 0.44
C LEU A 47 5.24 5.90 1.35
N GLU A 48 4.19 5.16 1.66
CA GLU A 48 4.27 3.87 2.35
C GLU A 48 4.21 2.75 1.32
N ILE A 49 5.18 1.85 1.38
CA ILE A 49 5.36 0.73 0.45
C ILE A 49 5.23 -0.57 1.24
N TYR A 50 4.22 -1.37 0.95
CA TYR A 50 3.93 -2.60 1.68
C TYR A 50 4.53 -3.85 1.03
N ASN A 51 5.09 -4.73 1.86
CA ASN A 51 5.58 -6.05 1.45
C ASN A 51 4.60 -7.16 1.81
N GLY A 52 3.66 -7.46 0.91
CA GLY A 52 2.72 -8.58 1.05
C GLY A 52 3.22 -9.93 0.53
N THR A 53 4.50 -10.06 0.17
CA THR A 53 4.99 -11.21 -0.63
C THR A 53 5.19 -12.51 0.16
N GLY A 54 5.23 -12.42 1.49
CA GLY A 54 5.48 -13.56 2.37
C GLY A 54 6.97 -13.83 2.66
N ALA A 55 7.89 -13.01 2.13
CA ALA A 55 9.31 -13.06 2.45
C ALA A 55 9.90 -11.64 2.59
N ALA A 56 11.01 -11.51 3.31
CA ALA A 56 11.72 -10.22 3.39
C ALA A 56 12.35 -9.85 2.05
N ILE A 57 12.33 -8.56 1.71
CA ILE A 57 12.85 -8.02 0.45
C ILE A 57 13.96 -7.01 0.74
N ASP A 58 15.13 -7.24 0.16
CA ASP A 58 16.21 -6.25 0.10
C ASP A 58 15.97 -5.31 -1.10
N LEU A 59 15.75 -4.03 -0.78
CA LEU A 59 15.35 -3.01 -1.76
C LEU A 59 16.50 -2.63 -2.70
N ALA A 60 17.73 -2.58 -2.19
CA ALA A 60 18.88 -2.22 -3.01
C ALA A 60 19.26 -3.39 -3.94
N ALA A 61 19.29 -4.62 -3.42
CA ALA A 61 19.58 -5.81 -4.20
C ALA A 61 18.52 -6.07 -5.29
N GLY A 62 17.26 -5.73 -5.02
CA GLY A 62 16.16 -5.78 -6.00
C GLY A 62 16.11 -4.59 -6.97
N ALA A 63 16.98 -3.60 -6.83
CA ALA A 63 16.97 -2.35 -7.60
C ALA A 63 15.62 -1.61 -7.55
N TYR A 64 14.99 -1.57 -6.37
CA TYR A 64 13.75 -0.84 -6.18
C TYR A 64 13.98 0.67 -6.20
N ASN A 65 13.07 1.40 -6.83
CA ASN A 65 13.11 2.85 -6.91
C ASN A 65 11.71 3.44 -7.02
N VAL A 66 11.58 4.69 -6.55
CA VAL A 66 10.40 5.53 -6.78
C VAL A 66 10.76 6.58 -7.81
N GLN A 67 9.91 6.76 -8.80
CA GLN A 67 10.04 7.80 -9.82
C GLN A 67 8.87 8.78 -9.71
N MET A 68 9.17 10.07 -9.87
CA MET A 68 8.17 11.14 -9.88
C MET A 68 8.18 11.82 -11.24
N TYR A 69 6.99 12.05 -11.78
CA TYR A 69 6.74 12.60 -13.10
C TYR A 69 5.98 13.90 -12.94
N PHE A 70 6.69 15.01 -13.11
CA PHE A 70 6.19 16.31 -12.71
C PHE A 70 5.28 16.97 -13.75
N ASN A 71 4.14 17.51 -13.35
CA ASN A 71 3.20 18.33 -14.14
C ASN A 71 2.85 17.67 -15.47
N GLY A 72 2.42 16.41 -15.41
CA GLY A 72 2.08 15.60 -16.60
C GLY A 72 3.27 15.23 -17.50
N ALA A 73 4.51 15.28 -17.01
CA ALA A 73 5.67 14.86 -17.80
C ALA A 73 5.63 13.36 -18.16
N ALA A 74 6.10 13.02 -19.37
CA ALA A 74 6.27 11.63 -19.81
C ALA A 74 7.60 11.00 -19.35
N THR A 75 8.49 11.78 -18.75
CA THR A 75 9.80 11.33 -18.25
C THR A 75 9.95 11.68 -16.77
N ALA A 76 10.56 10.78 -16.01
CA ALA A 76 10.78 11.00 -14.58
C ALA A 76 11.70 12.21 -14.35
N GLY A 77 11.24 13.18 -13.57
CA GLY A 77 12.04 14.32 -13.14
C GLY A 77 12.87 14.02 -11.89
N LEU A 78 12.43 13.04 -11.10
CA LEU A 78 13.15 12.53 -9.94
C LEU A 78 13.10 11.00 -9.93
N THR A 79 14.22 10.38 -9.58
CA THR A 79 14.31 8.95 -9.26
C THR A 79 15.03 8.81 -7.93
N ILE A 80 14.40 8.12 -6.98
CA ILE A 80 14.95 7.81 -5.67
C ILE A 80 15.16 6.30 -5.61
N ASN A 81 16.43 5.86 -5.58
CA ASN A 81 16.76 4.47 -5.33
C ASN A 81 16.47 4.15 -3.86
N LEU A 82 15.74 3.06 -3.62
CA LEU A 82 15.40 2.62 -2.28
C LEU A 82 16.50 1.72 -1.71
N THR A 83 16.68 1.81 -0.41
CA THR A 83 17.68 1.02 0.33
C THR A 83 17.06 0.42 1.58
N GLY A 84 17.68 -0.62 2.12
CA GLY A 84 17.20 -1.31 3.31
C GLY A 84 16.44 -2.59 2.99
N THR A 85 15.72 -3.10 3.98
CA THR A 85 14.98 -4.36 3.88
C THR A 85 13.59 -4.18 4.46
N VAL A 86 12.58 -4.69 3.76
CA VAL A 86 11.19 -4.70 4.23
C VAL A 86 10.83 -6.12 4.60
N ALA A 87 10.49 -6.36 5.86
CA ALA A 87 10.07 -7.70 6.31
C ALA A 87 8.74 -8.11 5.65
N ALA A 88 8.43 -9.41 5.68
CA ALA A 88 7.14 -9.90 5.20
C ALA A 88 6.02 -9.34 6.09
N GLY A 89 5.00 -8.75 5.47
CA GLY A 89 3.88 -8.13 6.18
C GLY A 89 4.19 -6.76 6.79
N ASP A 90 5.34 -6.18 6.46
CA ASP A 90 5.78 -4.87 6.95
C ASP A 90 5.73 -3.79 5.85
N VAL A 91 5.93 -2.54 6.24
CA VAL A 91 5.97 -1.38 5.36
C VAL A 91 7.34 -0.72 5.34
N PHE A 92 7.60 0.03 4.28
CA PHE A 92 8.72 0.94 4.16
C PHE A 92 8.23 2.34 3.85
N VAL A 93 8.61 3.31 4.67
CA VAL A 93 8.18 4.70 4.53
C VAL A 93 9.31 5.55 3.96
N LEU A 94 9.09 6.02 2.72
CA LEU A 94 9.94 7.03 2.09
C LEU A 94 9.33 8.41 2.37
N ALA A 95 10.07 9.31 3.02
CA ALA A 95 9.57 10.65 3.37
C ALA A 95 10.43 11.80 2.84
N GLN A 96 9.81 12.96 2.63
CA GLN A 96 10.53 14.20 2.34
C GLN A 96 11.33 14.61 3.59
N SER A 97 12.62 14.93 3.45
CA SER A 97 13.55 15.10 4.59
C SER A 97 13.24 16.28 5.52
N SER A 98 12.41 17.21 5.08
CA SER A 98 11.93 18.41 5.77
C SER A 98 10.44 18.31 6.09
N ALA A 99 9.85 17.12 6.04
CA ALA A 99 8.51 16.87 6.56
C ALA A 99 8.45 17.13 8.08
N ASN A 100 7.24 17.23 8.62
CA ASN A 100 7.07 17.37 10.06
C ASN A 100 7.59 16.14 10.83
N GLY A 101 7.81 16.31 12.13
CA GLY A 101 8.37 15.26 12.99
C GLY A 101 7.51 14.00 13.11
N VAL A 102 6.19 14.07 12.86
CA VAL A 102 5.31 12.88 12.90
C VAL A 102 5.60 11.99 11.70
N ILE A 103 5.71 12.57 10.50
CA ILE A 103 6.09 11.83 9.28
C ILE A 103 7.52 11.31 9.41
N LEU A 104 8.47 12.16 9.83
CA LEU A 104 9.87 11.77 9.95
C LEU A 104 10.11 10.66 10.98
N ALA A 105 9.28 10.57 12.03
CA ALA A 105 9.36 9.50 13.01
C ALA A 105 8.94 8.13 12.45
N GLN A 106 8.22 8.09 11.33
CA GLN A 106 7.87 6.84 10.65
C GLN A 106 8.82 6.52 9.49
N ALA A 107 9.69 7.43 9.07
CA ALA A 107 10.47 7.29 7.86
C ALA A 107 11.63 6.28 8.01
N ASP A 108 11.69 5.32 7.10
CA ASP A 108 12.83 4.41 6.95
C ASP A 108 13.93 5.01 6.07
N GLN A 109 13.52 5.87 5.12
CA GLN A 109 14.43 6.61 4.26
C GLN A 109 13.88 8.01 3.98
N THR A 110 14.78 8.99 3.91
CA THR A 110 14.42 10.38 3.57
C THR A 110 15.12 10.86 2.31
N ASN A 111 14.51 11.79 1.59
CA ASN A 111 15.12 12.51 0.47
C ASN A 111 14.74 14.00 0.47
N GLY A 112 15.70 14.88 0.17
CA GLY A 112 15.52 16.34 0.23
C GLY A 112 15.34 17.05 -1.11
N ALA A 113 15.07 16.33 -2.20
CA ALA A 113 14.80 16.92 -3.51
C ALA A 113 13.40 17.58 -3.55
N GLY A 114 13.03 18.13 -4.72
CA GLY A 114 11.65 18.51 -5.02
C GLY A 114 10.80 17.26 -5.18
N TRP A 115 9.71 17.17 -4.41
CA TRP A 115 8.80 16.03 -4.39
C TRP A 115 7.49 16.36 -5.09
N PHE A 116 6.73 15.31 -5.40
CA PHE A 116 5.42 15.38 -6.01
C PHE A 116 4.48 16.39 -5.33
N ASN A 117 3.53 16.94 -6.08
CA ASN A 117 2.28 17.53 -5.61
C ASN A 117 1.11 17.04 -6.49
N GLY A 118 -0.11 17.46 -6.18
CA GLY A 118 -1.35 16.81 -6.63
C GLY A 118 -1.44 16.36 -8.10
N ASP A 119 -0.82 17.07 -9.03
CA ASP A 119 -0.82 16.81 -10.47
C ASP A 119 0.38 15.99 -11.00
N ASP A 120 1.19 15.43 -10.09
CA ASP A 120 2.36 14.62 -10.41
C ASP A 120 2.12 13.11 -10.25
N ALA A 121 2.50 12.34 -11.27
CA ALA A 121 2.42 10.89 -11.18
C ALA A 121 3.62 10.31 -10.41
N VAL A 122 3.38 9.29 -9.59
CA VAL A 122 4.38 8.60 -8.78
C VAL A 122 4.38 7.12 -9.12
N VAL A 123 5.55 6.57 -9.41
CA VAL A 123 5.71 5.19 -9.90
C VAL A 123 6.68 4.43 -9.02
N LEU A 124 6.26 3.27 -8.50
CA LEU A 124 7.12 2.30 -7.85
C LEU A 124 7.66 1.30 -8.89
N ARG A 125 8.97 1.04 -8.87
CA ARG A 125 9.62 0.10 -9.80
C ARG A 125 10.56 -0.85 -9.09
N ARG A 126 10.81 -1.98 -9.75
CA ARG A 126 11.91 -2.91 -9.51
C ARG A 126 12.73 -3.03 -10.80
N GLY A 127 13.94 -2.46 -10.82
CA GLY A 127 14.68 -2.28 -12.06
C GLY A 127 13.85 -1.49 -13.09
N SER A 128 13.54 -2.11 -14.22
CA SER A 128 12.67 -1.52 -15.26
C SER A 128 11.20 -1.93 -15.15
N THR A 129 10.83 -2.83 -14.25
CA THR A 129 9.44 -3.28 -14.10
C THR A 129 8.66 -2.29 -13.24
N VAL A 130 7.50 -1.84 -13.72
CA VAL A 130 6.55 -1.04 -12.94
C VAL A 130 5.74 -1.96 -12.02
N LEU A 131 5.64 -1.58 -10.75
CA LEU A 131 4.93 -2.33 -9.72
C LEU A 131 3.64 -1.65 -9.28
N ASP A 132 3.65 -0.32 -9.21
CA ASP A 132 2.49 0.47 -8.79
C ASP A 132 2.60 1.89 -9.36
N VAL A 133 1.45 2.51 -9.63
CA VAL A 133 1.33 3.87 -10.13
C VAL A 133 0.24 4.61 -9.34
N ILE A 134 0.54 5.86 -8.99
CA ILE A 134 -0.43 6.84 -8.51
C ILE A 134 -0.43 8.00 -9.51
N GLY A 135 -1.60 8.36 -10.04
CA GLY A 135 -1.74 9.28 -11.17
C GLY A 135 -1.54 8.59 -12.52
N GLN A 136 -1.30 9.38 -13.57
CA GLN A 136 -1.11 8.90 -14.94
C GLN A 136 0.10 9.57 -15.57
N VAL A 137 1.06 8.77 -16.04
CA VAL A 137 2.30 9.26 -16.65
C VAL A 137 1.99 9.94 -17.99
N GLY A 138 2.51 11.15 -18.18
CA GLY A 138 2.31 11.91 -19.41
C GLY A 138 0.98 12.66 -19.50
N VAL A 139 0.20 12.71 -18.41
CA VAL A 139 -1.08 13.42 -18.34
C VAL A 139 -1.09 14.37 -17.14
N ASP A 140 -1.48 15.61 -17.40
CA ASP A 140 -1.71 16.63 -16.39
C ASP A 140 -3.22 16.70 -16.05
N PRO A 141 -3.65 16.36 -14.82
CA PRO A 141 -5.04 16.45 -14.39
C PRO A 141 -5.47 17.88 -14.03
N GLY A 142 -4.55 18.85 -14.10
CA GLY A 142 -4.73 20.26 -13.79
C GLY A 142 -4.35 20.62 -12.36
N SER A 143 -4.84 19.89 -11.35
CA SER A 143 -4.47 20.17 -9.95
C SER A 143 -4.36 18.91 -9.10
N GLU A 144 -5.23 17.94 -9.34
CA GLU A 144 -5.25 16.68 -8.62
C GLU A 144 -5.97 15.62 -9.45
N TRP A 145 -5.62 14.36 -9.22
CA TRP A 145 -6.50 13.28 -9.57
C TRP A 145 -7.49 13.01 -8.45
N GLY A 146 -8.69 12.53 -8.80
CA GLY A 146 -9.75 12.24 -7.84
C GLY A 146 -10.53 13.48 -7.42
N THR A 147 -11.27 13.38 -6.31
CA THR A 147 -12.04 14.51 -5.78
C THR A 147 -12.19 14.43 -4.24
N GLY A 148 -12.27 15.59 -3.59
CA GLY A 148 -12.60 15.69 -2.18
C GLY A 148 -11.52 15.10 -1.27
N LEU A 149 -11.87 14.13 -0.43
CA LEU A 149 -10.91 13.43 0.45
C LEU A 149 -10.24 12.22 -0.22
N GLN A 150 -10.62 11.93 -1.47
CA GLN A 150 -10.07 10.86 -2.29
C GLN A 150 -9.40 11.47 -3.51
N SER A 151 -8.59 12.51 -3.28
CA SER A 151 -7.76 13.14 -4.30
C SER A 151 -6.31 13.17 -3.89
N THR A 152 -5.42 13.48 -4.83
CA THR A 152 -3.98 13.52 -4.60
C THR A 152 -3.52 14.79 -3.91
N ALA A 153 -4.10 15.97 -4.19
CA ALA A 153 -3.68 17.19 -3.51
C ALA A 153 -4.17 17.24 -2.05
N ASP A 154 -3.27 17.63 -1.14
CA ASP A 154 -3.54 17.91 0.28
C ASP A 154 -4.31 16.80 1.04
N ASN A 155 -4.14 15.55 0.63
CA ASN A 155 -4.84 14.40 1.20
C ASN A 155 -3.92 13.21 1.50
N THR A 156 -4.45 12.30 2.31
CA THR A 156 -3.86 10.97 2.53
C THR A 156 -4.72 9.91 1.85
N LEU A 157 -4.14 9.23 0.87
CA LEU A 157 -4.78 8.11 0.19
C LEU A 157 -4.25 6.80 0.75
N ARG A 158 -5.17 5.90 1.11
CA ARG A 158 -4.84 4.55 1.58
C ARG A 158 -5.39 3.52 0.62
N ARG A 159 -4.58 2.52 0.31
CA ARG A 159 -4.99 1.41 -0.54
C ARG A 159 -6.16 0.66 0.11
N LYS A 160 -7.14 0.28 -0.70
CA LYS A 160 -8.33 -0.43 -0.22
C LYS A 160 -7.95 -1.78 0.39
N ALA A 161 -8.61 -2.14 1.48
CA ALA A 161 -8.42 -3.45 2.12
C ALA A 161 -8.69 -4.60 1.12
N GLY A 162 -7.83 -5.62 1.16
CA GLY A 162 -7.91 -6.77 0.26
C GLY A 162 -7.17 -6.60 -1.07
N THR A 163 -6.60 -5.43 -1.35
CA THR A 163 -5.67 -5.27 -2.48
C THR A 163 -4.40 -6.09 -2.22
N SER A 164 -3.96 -6.84 -3.23
CA SER A 164 -2.76 -7.68 -3.19
C SER A 164 -1.76 -7.37 -4.30
N ALA A 165 -1.96 -6.29 -5.07
CA ALA A 165 -1.05 -5.84 -6.11
C ALA A 165 -1.27 -4.36 -6.42
N GLY A 166 -0.23 -3.68 -6.86
CA GLY A 166 -0.30 -2.31 -7.37
C GLY A 166 -0.85 -2.24 -8.79
N ASP A 167 -1.05 -1.01 -9.26
CA ASP A 167 -1.38 -0.73 -10.66
C ASP A 167 -0.09 -0.68 -11.50
N VAL A 168 0.06 -1.60 -12.45
CA VAL A 168 1.28 -1.71 -13.26
C VAL A 168 1.19 -0.92 -14.57
N ASN A 169 0.05 -0.30 -14.85
CA ASN A 169 -0.14 0.49 -16.05
C ASN A 169 -0.08 1.97 -15.69
N GLY A 170 0.90 2.68 -16.26
CA GLY A 170 1.03 4.12 -16.04
C GLY A 170 0.32 4.97 -17.09
N ALA A 171 -0.31 4.34 -18.09
CA ALA A 171 -0.83 5.02 -19.27
C ALA A 171 -2.37 5.06 -19.33
N ASP A 172 -3.06 4.23 -18.55
CA ASP A 172 -4.50 4.32 -18.38
C ASP A 172 -4.92 5.46 -17.47
N ALA A 173 -6.20 5.82 -17.57
CA ALA A 173 -6.78 6.86 -16.75
C ALA A 173 -6.81 6.41 -15.29
N PHE A 174 -6.31 7.29 -14.42
CA PHE A 174 -6.36 7.13 -12.97
C PHE A 174 -7.75 7.45 -12.40
#